data_AF-A0A9W7G7I6-F1
#
_entry.id   AF-A0A9W7G7I6-F1
#
_cell.length_a   1.000
_cell.length_b   1.000
_cell.length_c   1.000
_cell.angle_alpha   90.00
_cell.angle_beta   90.00
_cell.angle_gamma   90.00
#
_symmetry.space_group_name_H-M   'P 1'
#
loop_
_entity.id
_entity.type
_entity.pdbx_description
1 polymer ?
#
loop_
_entity_poly.entity_id
_entity_poly.type
_entity_poly.pdbx_seq_one_letter_code
_entity_poly.pdbx_strand_id
1 'polypeptide(L)'
;MSILISDVMLAKFAWREIHVLVVLMSSASLLSHTVIFSLCLVYYIAVFGDLCHHMNLPLLSVCRNVYFDGVYDLCHIGHKNLFKRALTNGNLLFVGVCNDEDWLG
;
A
#
# COMPACT_ATOMS: atom_id res chain seq x y z
N MET A 1 20.34 -0.12 -14.45
CA MET A 1 19.37 -1.11 -14.99
C MET A 1 18.54 -1.79 -13.91
N SER A 2 19.14 -2.25 -12.79
CA SER A 2 18.37 -2.84 -11.67
C SER A 2 17.30 -1.91 -11.08
N ILE A 3 17.60 -0.61 -10.91
CA ILE A 3 16.68 0.40 -10.34
C ILE A 3 15.41 0.59 -11.18
N LEU A 4 15.55 0.64 -12.51
CA LEU A 4 14.42 0.75 -13.45
C LEU A 4 13.48 -0.46 -13.33
N ILE A 5 14.05 -1.67 -13.27
CA ILE A 5 13.26 -2.90 -13.15
C ILE A 5 12.53 -2.94 -11.82
N SER A 6 13.19 -2.56 -10.72
CA SER A 6 12.56 -2.51 -9.41
C SER A 6 11.42 -1.48 -9.36
N ASP A 7 11.58 -0.31 -10.00
CA ASP A 7 10.53 0.71 -9.98
C ASP A 7 9.32 0.33 -10.84
N VAL A 8 9.54 -0.24 -12.03
CA VAL A 8 8.44 -0.71 -12.88
C VAL A 8 7.64 -1.81 -12.18
N MET A 9 8.30 -2.74 -11.47
CA MET A 9 7.61 -3.74 -10.66
C MET A 9 6.82 -3.11 -9.51
N LEU A 10 7.44 -2.19 -8.76
CA LEU A 10 6.76 -1.48 -7.67
C LEU A 10 5.55 -0.68 -8.16
N ALA A 11 5.69 0.01 -9.30
CA ALA A 11 4.64 0.78 -9.95
C ALA A 11 3.43 -0.11 -10.29
N LYS A 12 3.69 -1.31 -10.80
CA LYS A 12 2.66 -2.30 -11.13
C LYS A 12 1.97 -2.87 -9.90
N PHE A 13 2.70 -3.13 -8.81
CA PHE A 13 2.12 -3.64 -7.56
C PHE A 13 1.31 -2.57 -6.81
N ALA A 14 1.77 -1.32 -6.83
CA ALA A 14 1.15 -0.21 -6.11
C ALA A 14 0.13 0.58 -6.94
N TRP A 15 -0.14 0.15 -8.18
CA TRP A 15 -1.00 0.85 -9.15
C TRP A 15 -0.70 2.36 -9.26
N ARG A 16 0.60 2.71 -9.23
CA ARG A 16 1.08 4.10 -9.31
C ARG A 16 1.85 4.35 -10.61
N GLU A 17 1.95 5.61 -11.00
CA GLU A 17 2.80 6.00 -12.13
C GLU A 17 4.29 5.95 -11.78
N ILE A 18 5.13 5.75 -12.80
CA ILE A 18 6.58 5.68 -12.68
C ILE A 18 7.13 7.05 -12.28
N HIS A 19 8.04 7.10 -11.30
CA HIS A 19 8.63 8.38 -10.90
C HIS A 19 9.59 8.92 -11.96
N VAL A 20 9.42 10.19 -12.31
CA VAL A 20 10.31 10.95 -13.21
C VAL A 20 11.77 10.94 -12.71
N LEU A 21 11.98 10.89 -11.39
CA LEU A 21 13.30 10.81 -10.76
C LEU A 21 14.12 9.59 -11.21
N VAL A 22 13.48 8.49 -11.60
CA VAL A 22 14.15 7.29 -12.12
C VAL A 22 14.89 7.58 -13.43
N VAL A 23 14.29 8.40 -14.29
CA VAL A 23 14.89 8.79 -15.57
C VAL A 23 16.14 9.64 -15.33
N LEU A 24 16.06 10.62 -14.43
CA LEU A 24 17.21 11.43 -14.01
C LEU A 24 18.33 10.62 -13.35
N MET A 25 17.99 9.62 -12.55
CA MET A 25 18.99 8.74 -11.96
C MET A 25 19.63 7.78 -12.97
N SER A 26 18.85 7.35 -13.98
CA SER A 26 19.37 6.50 -15.05
C SER A 26 20.41 7.23 -15.92
N SER A 27 20.25 8.53 -16.14
CA SER A 27 21.24 9.37 -16.84
C SER A 27 22.42 9.77 -15.93
N ALA A 28 22.19 9.93 -14.63
CA ALA A 28 23.22 10.25 -13.65
C ALA A 28 24.18 9.08 -13.31
N SER A 29 23.92 7.87 -13.83
CA SER A 29 24.77 6.68 -13.61
C SER A 29 26.20 6.81 -14.15
N LEU A 30 26.49 7.84 -14.97
CA LEU A 30 27.82 8.12 -15.50
C LEU A 30 28.69 9.00 -14.57
N LEU A 31 28.10 9.54 -13.49
CA LEU A 31 28.78 10.40 -12.52
C LEU A 31 29.56 9.58 -11.48
N SER A 32 30.31 10.28 -10.63
CA SER A 32 31.13 9.66 -9.57
C SER A 32 30.33 8.73 -8.66
N HIS A 33 30.98 7.66 -8.18
CA HIS A 33 30.35 6.63 -7.34
C HIS A 33 29.67 7.21 -6.09
N THR A 34 30.22 8.26 -5.49
CA THR A 34 29.67 8.90 -4.28
C THR A 34 28.29 9.52 -4.52
N VAL A 35 28.10 10.15 -5.68
CA VAL A 35 26.83 10.79 -6.09
C VAL A 35 25.75 9.74 -6.38
N ILE A 36 26.15 8.59 -6.93
CA ILE A 36 25.23 7.49 -7.21
C ILE A 36 24.64 6.93 -5.93
N PHE A 37 25.48 6.65 -4.92
CA PHE A 37 25.02 6.10 -3.64
C PHE A 37 24.09 7.07 -2.90
N SER A 38 24.40 8.37 -2.87
CA SER A 38 23.57 9.36 -2.19
C SER A 38 22.20 9.53 -2.87
N LEU A 39 22.16 9.62 -4.21
CA LEU A 39 20.91 9.69 -4.96
C LEU A 39 20.07 8.42 -4.78
N CYS A 40 20.69 7.23 -4.77
CA CYS A 40 19.97 5.98 -4.53
C CYS A 40 19.31 5.95 -3.16
N LEU A 41 20.02 6.40 -2.13
CA LEU A 41 19.48 6.46 -0.77
C LEU A 41 18.26 7.40 -0.69
N VAL A 42 18.38 8.61 -1.24
CA VAL A 42 17.27 9.58 -1.28
C VAL A 42 16.08 9.02 -2.06
N TYR A 43 16.32 8.36 -3.19
CA TYR A 43 15.30 7.74 -4.01
C TYR A 43 14.53 6.65 -3.27
N TYR A 44 15.22 5.73 -2.60
CA TYR A 44 14.55 4.66 -1.85
C TYR A 44 13.68 5.21 -0.71
N ILE A 45 14.12 6.28 -0.04
CA ILE A 45 13.33 6.94 1.00
C ILE A 45 12.06 7.57 0.40
N ALA A 46 12.18 8.29 -0.72
CA ALA A 46 11.05 8.92 -1.39
C ALA A 46 10.03 7.87 -1.88
N VAL A 47 10.49 6.83 -2.57
CA VAL A 47 9.65 5.72 -3.04
C VAL A 47 8.93 5.03 -1.90
N PHE A 48 9.61 4.81 -0.76
CA PHE A 48 8.99 4.19 0.40
C PHE A 48 7.86 5.05 0.98
N GLY A 49 8.05 6.37 1.05
CA GLY A 49 7.02 7.32 1.45
C GLY A 49 5.81 7.30 0.52
N ASP A 50 6.05 7.41 -0.79
CA ASP A 50 5.00 7.41 -1.80
C ASP A 50 4.24 6.08 -1.87
N LEU A 51 4.94 4.97 -1.64
CA LEU A 51 4.34 3.64 -1.57
C LEU A 51 3.37 3.51 -0.39
N CYS A 52 3.78 3.97 0.79
CA CYS A 52 2.91 3.97 1.95
C CYS A 52 1.67 4.85 1.74
N HIS A 53 1.82 6.01 1.09
CA HIS A 53 0.69 6.88 0.75
C HIS A 53 -0.29 6.22 -0.22
N HIS A 54 0.20 5.59 -1.30
CA HIS A 54 -0.67 4.95 -2.30
C HIS A 54 -1.36 3.69 -1.77
N MET A 55 -0.69 2.92 -0.92
CA MET A 55 -1.25 1.69 -0.34
C MET A 55 -2.10 1.95 0.92
N ASN A 56 -2.27 3.20 1.35
CA ASN A 56 -2.91 3.56 2.63
C ASN A 56 -2.31 2.81 3.83
N LEU A 57 -1.00 2.57 3.81
CA LEU A 57 -0.29 1.87 4.88
C LEU A 57 0.39 2.87 5.81
N PRO A 58 0.35 2.64 7.14
CA PRO A 58 1.11 3.46 8.06
C PRO A 58 2.63 3.28 7.83
N LEU A 59 3.36 4.40 7.68
CA LEU A 59 4.80 4.39 7.40
C LEU A 59 5.64 3.86 8.57
N LEU A 60 5.29 4.25 9.80
CA LEU A 60 6.07 3.99 11.01
C LEU A 60 5.23 3.43 12.18
N SER A 61 3.93 3.22 11.96
CA SER A 61 3.03 2.69 12.98
C SER A 61 2.75 1.21 12.73
N VAL A 62 2.50 0.47 13.80
CA VAL A 62 2.17 -0.96 13.73
C VAL A 62 0.87 -1.13 12.95
N CYS A 63 0.89 -1.97 11.91
CA CYS A 63 -0.31 -2.41 11.22
C CYS A 63 -1.11 -3.36 12.12
N ARG A 64 -2.16 -2.85 12.76
CA ARG A 64 -3.10 -3.69 13.51
C ARG A 64 -4.30 -4.03 12.64
N ASN A 65 -4.37 -5.29 12.23
CA ASN A 65 -5.43 -5.82 11.38
C ASN A 65 -6.62 -6.23 12.24
N VAL A 66 -7.82 -5.82 11.85
CA VAL A 66 -9.10 -6.20 12.45
C VAL A 66 -9.85 -6.99 11.40
N TYR A 67 -10.31 -8.19 11.73
CA TYR A 67 -11.14 -9.02 10.86
C TYR A 67 -12.55 -9.11 11.42
N PHE A 68 -13.55 -9.04 10.54
CA PHE A 68 -14.96 -9.15 10.88
C PHE A 68 -15.68 -9.95 9.79
N ASP A 69 -16.51 -10.91 10.16
CA ASP A 69 -17.31 -11.72 9.25
C ASP A 69 -18.81 -11.47 9.44
N GLY A 70 -19.60 -11.79 8.42
CA GLY A 70 -21.06 -11.67 8.47
C GLY A 70 -21.73 -11.82 7.11
N VAL A 71 -23.05 -11.92 7.13
CA VAL A 71 -23.89 -12.01 5.91
C VAL A 71 -24.10 -10.63 5.27
N TYR A 72 -24.26 -9.59 6.10
CA TYR A 72 -24.46 -8.20 5.68
C TYR A 72 -25.62 -7.96 4.68
N ASP A 73 -26.70 -8.75 4.78
CA ASP A 73 -27.89 -8.56 3.95
C ASP A 73 -28.50 -7.16 4.16
N LEU A 74 -28.95 -6.54 3.06
CA LEU A 74 -29.45 -5.16 2.99
C LEU A 74 -28.58 -4.17 3.79
N CYS A 75 -27.33 -4.00 3.34
CA CYS A 75 -26.37 -3.09 3.93
C CYS A 75 -26.94 -1.69 4.20
N HIS A 76 -26.99 -1.32 5.49
CA HIS A 76 -27.55 -0.06 5.95
C HIS A 76 -26.61 0.64 6.97
N ILE A 77 -27.04 1.79 7.49
CA ILE A 77 -26.23 2.64 8.38
C ILE A 77 -25.73 1.90 9.64
N GLY A 78 -26.46 0.88 10.09
CA GLY A 78 -26.07 0.01 11.21
C GLY A 78 -24.72 -0.67 10.96
N HIS A 79 -24.55 -1.32 9.80
CA HIS A 79 -23.29 -1.99 9.43
C HIS A 79 -22.14 -0.98 9.30
N LYS A 80 -22.40 0.20 8.73
CA LYS A 80 -21.38 1.26 8.64
C LYS A 80 -20.88 1.71 10.02
N ASN A 81 -21.80 1.87 10.98
CA ASN A 81 -21.44 2.25 12.34
C ASN A 81 -20.70 1.12 13.07
N LEU A 82 -21.06 -0.14 12.82
CA LEU A 82 -20.33 -1.31 13.31
C LEU A 82 -18.87 -1.29 12.81
N PHE A 83 -18.66 -1.13 11.50
CA PHE A 83 -17.32 -1.05 10.91
C PHE A 83 -16.51 0.12 11.45
N LYS A 84 -17.14 1.28 11.64
CA LYS A 84 -16.49 2.44 12.25
C LYS A 84 -15.99 2.16 13.66
N ARG A 85 -16.77 1.41 14.47
CA ARG A 85 -16.36 0.99 15.82
C ARG A 85 -15.29 -0.10 15.76
N ALA A 86 -15.38 -1.05 14.84
CA ALA A 86 -14.36 -2.07 14.68
C ALA A 86 -12.99 -1.46 14.33
N LEU A 87 -13.00 -0.42 13.49
CA LEU A 87 -11.81 0.33 13.09
C LEU A 87 -11.20 1.18 14.23
N THR A 88 -11.84 1.33 15.40
CA THR A 88 -11.13 1.93 16.57
C THR A 88 -10.12 0.98 17.18
N ASN A 89 -10.21 -0.32 16.87
CA ASN A 89 -9.36 -1.34 17.44
C ASN A 89 -8.14 -1.66 16.57
N GLY A 90 -7.97 -0.99 15.42
CA GLY A 90 -6.83 -1.17 14.53
C GLY A 90 -6.82 -0.17 13.38
N ASN A 91 -5.97 -0.40 12.40
CA ASN A 91 -5.73 0.55 11.31
C ASN A 91 -6.22 0.01 9.96
N LEU A 92 -6.46 -1.31 9.87
CA LEU A 92 -6.91 -1.98 8.66
C LEU A 92 -8.03 -2.96 9.01
N LEU A 93 -9.21 -2.77 8.43
CA LEU A 93 -10.39 -3.62 8.63
C LEU A 93 -10.61 -4.51 7.40
N PHE A 94 -10.62 -5.82 7.63
CA PHE A 94 -11.00 -6.84 6.66
C PHE A 94 -12.41 -7.31 6.98
N VAL A 95 -13.30 -7.26 5.98
CA VAL A 95 -14.69 -7.69 6.11
C VAL A 95 -14.90 -8.93 5.24
N GLY A 96 -15.09 -10.09 5.87
CA GLY A 96 -15.49 -11.32 5.20
C GLY A 96 -17.00 -11.35 5.00
N VAL A 97 -17.44 -11.46 3.75
CA VAL A 97 -18.86 -11.65 3.42
C VAL A 97 -19.10 -13.13 3.18
N CYS A 98 -19.98 -13.75 3.95
CA CYS A 98 -20.32 -15.15 3.76
C CYS A 98 -21.23 -15.34 2.54
N ASN A 99 -21.09 -16.46 1.84
CA ASN A 99 -21.99 -16.83 0.74
C ASN A 99 -23.30 -17.42 1.29
N ASP A 100 -24.39 -17.27 0.54
CA ASP A 100 -25.71 -17.78 0.93
C ASP A 100 -25.74 -19.32 1.09
N GLU A 101 -24.95 -20.04 0.30
CA GLU A 101 -24.85 -21.50 0.33
C GLU A 101 -24.29 -22.04 1.66
N ASP A 102 -23.44 -21.25 2.35
CA ASP A 102 -22.81 -21.67 3.61
C ASP A 102 -23.79 -21.66 4.80
N TRP A 103 -24.92 -20.95 4.69
CA TRP A 103 -25.89 -20.73 5.77
C TRP A 103 -27.17 -21.57 5.67
N LEU A 104 -27.47 -22.13 4.49
CA LEU A 104 -28.71 -22.88 4.22
C LEU A 104 -28.58 -24.41 4.43
N GLY A 105 -27.51 -24.86 5.10
CA GLY A 105 -27.26 -26.27 5.46
C GLY A 105 -28.20 -26.82 6.53
#